data_AF-A0A7W1LQK1-F1
#
_entry.id   AF-A0A7W1LQK1-F1
#
_cell.length_a   1.000
_cell.length_b   1.000
_cell.length_c   1.000
_cell.angle_alpha   90.00
_cell.angle_beta   90.00
_cell.angle_gamma   90.00
#
_symmetry.space_group_name_H-M   'P 1'
#
loop_
_entity.id
_entity.type
_entity.pdbx_description
1 polymer ?
#
loop_
_entity_poly.entity_id
_entity_poly.type
_entity_poly.pdbx_seq_one_letter_code
_entity_poly.pdbx_strand_id
1 'polypeptide(L)'
;MPARAVAITFDDGYACNATIAAPLLEAHRAPATIFLTTAPLSAGREFWWDDLQRIVFATTADRLDIRSGDRRMSVELGSPVGGGAEWLSGSAPGNRRQEAYMELWRAVRSLEPADQTATLAELRAQAGIASAPRGSHRPMTMAELKTLSRSAVIDFGCHTATHPALTERSEAVQRTEIEQGRQACEDMIGRMPTTFAYPFGDHDPATVALVRAAGFAAACTTDPAAVTAGCDVLALPRLQVKDWSADRLARELRAL
;
A
#
# COMPACT_ATOMS: atom_id res chain seq x y z
N MET A 1 0.46 15.88 24.76
CA MET A 1 0.44 14.43 24.57
C MET A 1 0.97 13.75 25.83
N PRO A 2 0.42 12.59 26.24
CA PRO A 2 1.01 11.81 27.32
C PRO A 2 2.42 11.33 26.93
N ALA A 3 3.23 10.99 27.93
CA ALA A 3 4.53 10.38 27.69
C ALA A 3 4.37 9.05 26.94
N ARG A 4 5.24 8.79 25.95
CA ARG A 4 5.22 7.57 25.11
C ARG A 4 3.91 7.35 24.36
N ALA A 5 3.29 8.42 23.89
CA ALA A 5 2.14 8.32 23.01
C ALA A 5 2.51 7.67 21.68
N VAL A 6 1.60 6.88 21.13
CA VAL A 6 1.71 6.25 19.81
C VAL A 6 0.49 6.61 18.97
N ALA A 7 0.68 6.74 17.66
CA ALA A 7 -0.41 6.78 16.69
C ALA A 7 -0.37 5.49 15.89
N ILE A 8 -1.52 4.81 15.76
CA ILE A 8 -1.64 3.57 15.00
C ILE A 8 -2.17 3.91 13.62
N THR A 9 -1.46 3.47 12.57
CA THR A 9 -1.86 3.72 11.19
C THR A 9 -1.82 2.45 10.36
N PHE A 10 -2.78 2.30 9.45
CA PHE A 10 -2.81 1.24 8.44
C PHE A 10 -2.87 1.87 7.06
N ASP A 11 -2.21 1.27 6.08
CA ASP A 11 -2.22 1.75 4.71
C ASP A 11 -3.12 0.86 3.82
N ASP A 12 -3.32 1.31 2.59
CA ASP A 12 -4.02 0.67 1.46
C ASP A 12 -5.53 0.51 1.59
N GLY A 13 -6.02 -0.01 2.72
CA GLY A 13 -7.45 -0.28 2.96
C GLY A 13 -7.86 -1.74 2.73
N TYR A 14 -7.02 -2.70 3.14
CA TYR A 14 -7.35 -4.13 3.13
C TYR A 14 -8.57 -4.51 3.97
N ALA A 15 -9.26 -5.56 3.56
CA ALA A 15 -10.41 -6.11 4.29
C ALA A 15 -10.11 -6.54 5.74
N CYS A 16 -8.86 -6.92 6.04
CA CYS A 16 -8.44 -7.26 7.41
C CYS A 16 -8.50 -6.04 8.35
N ASN A 17 -8.45 -4.80 7.83
CA ASN A 17 -8.62 -3.61 8.65
C ASN A 17 -10.04 -3.57 9.26
N ALA A 18 -11.07 -3.97 8.51
CA ALA A 18 -12.45 -4.05 8.99
C ALA A 18 -12.73 -5.33 9.79
N THR A 19 -12.23 -6.47 9.31
CA THR A 19 -12.64 -7.79 9.83
C THR A 19 -11.81 -8.25 11.03
N ILE A 20 -10.59 -7.73 11.19
CA ILE A 20 -9.65 -8.13 12.25
C ILE A 20 -9.22 -6.93 13.09
N ALA A 21 -8.67 -5.88 12.48
CA ALA A 21 -8.05 -4.79 13.22
C ALA A 21 -9.07 -3.93 13.97
N ALA A 22 -10.13 -3.47 13.29
CA ALA A 22 -11.13 -2.58 13.89
C ALA A 22 -11.81 -3.16 15.15
N PRO A 23 -12.27 -4.43 15.17
CA PRO A 23 -12.83 -5.02 16.40
C PRO A 23 -11.85 -5.00 17.59
N LEU A 24 -10.56 -5.25 17.35
CA LEU A 24 -9.52 -5.20 18.39
C LEU A 24 -9.28 -3.77 18.87
N LEU A 25 -9.19 -2.82 17.95
CA LEU A 25 -9.00 -1.40 18.26
C LEU A 25 -10.17 -0.85 19.08
N GLU A 26 -11.41 -1.20 18.74
CA GLU A 26 -12.62 -0.83 19.48
C GLU A 26 -12.65 -1.45 20.88
N ALA A 27 -12.32 -2.73 21.01
CA ALA A 27 -12.24 -3.41 22.31
C ALA A 27 -11.22 -2.76 23.25
N HIS A 28 -10.11 -2.24 22.69
CA HIS A 28 -9.06 -1.56 23.45
C HIS A 28 -9.22 -0.03 23.52
N ARG A 29 -10.26 0.54 22.90
CA ARG A 29 -10.46 2.00 22.74
C ARG A 29 -9.21 2.69 22.18
N ALA A 30 -8.52 2.03 21.26
CA ALA A 30 -7.27 2.48 20.67
C ALA A 30 -7.56 3.19 19.34
N PRO A 31 -7.35 4.52 19.23
CA PRO A 31 -7.57 5.23 17.98
C PRO A 31 -6.58 4.79 16.89
N ALA A 32 -7.06 4.71 15.64
CA ALA A 32 -6.22 4.43 14.48
C ALA A 32 -6.70 5.20 13.24
N THR A 33 -5.77 5.47 12.32
CA THR A 33 -6.07 6.03 11.00
C THR A 33 -5.82 4.98 9.92
N ILE A 34 -6.77 4.81 9.00
CA ILE A 34 -6.61 3.96 7.81
C ILE A 34 -6.45 4.88 6.59
N PHE A 35 -5.30 4.84 5.92
CA PHE A 35 -5.05 5.56 4.67
C PHE A 35 -5.56 4.73 3.50
N LEU A 36 -6.47 5.29 2.70
CA LEU A 36 -7.18 4.55 1.64
C LEU A 36 -6.58 4.83 0.26
N THR A 37 -6.24 3.77 -0.46
CA THR A 37 -6.00 3.85 -1.92
C THR A 37 -7.31 3.60 -2.65
N THR A 38 -7.92 4.63 -3.20
CA THR A 38 -9.36 4.58 -3.50
C THR A 38 -9.75 3.73 -4.71
N ALA A 39 -8.94 3.66 -5.77
CA ALA A 39 -9.32 2.95 -7.00
C ALA A 39 -9.51 1.44 -6.81
N PRO A 40 -8.62 0.70 -6.09
CA PRO A 40 -8.86 -0.70 -5.74
C PRO A 40 -10.14 -0.91 -4.92
N LEU A 41 -10.44 -0.03 -3.97
CA LEU A 41 -11.65 -0.10 -3.14
C LEU A 41 -12.93 0.06 -3.98
N SER A 42 -12.95 1.04 -4.89
CA SER A 42 -14.06 1.23 -5.83
C SER A 42 -14.25 0.06 -6.78
N ALA A 43 -13.14 -0.51 -7.26
CA ALA A 43 -13.16 -1.61 -8.22
C ALA A 43 -13.41 -2.99 -7.58
N GLY A 44 -13.24 -3.12 -6.25
CA GLY A 44 -13.28 -4.41 -5.56
C GLY A 44 -12.20 -5.39 -6.03
N ARG A 45 -11.04 -4.88 -6.48
CA ARG A 45 -9.93 -5.69 -7.01
C ARG A 45 -8.76 -5.74 -6.05
N GLU A 46 -8.01 -6.84 -6.08
CA GLU A 46 -6.71 -6.95 -5.39
C GLU A 46 -5.78 -5.81 -5.79
N PHE A 47 -4.87 -5.45 -4.88
CA PHE A 47 -3.79 -4.53 -5.20
C PHE A 47 -2.82 -5.18 -6.19
N TRP A 48 -2.15 -4.35 -6.99
CA TRP A 48 -1.36 -4.81 -8.13
C TRP A 48 -0.19 -5.72 -7.69
N TRP A 49 0.37 -5.49 -6.50
CA TRP A 49 1.46 -6.31 -5.96
C TRP A 49 0.97 -7.67 -5.46
N ASP A 50 -0.25 -7.77 -4.93
CA ASP A 50 -0.86 -9.04 -4.52
C ASP A 50 -1.16 -9.90 -5.75
N ASP A 51 -1.67 -9.27 -6.80
CA ASP A 51 -1.91 -9.93 -8.07
C ASP A 51 -0.58 -10.38 -8.70
N LEU A 52 0.45 -9.54 -8.69
CA LEU A 52 1.78 -9.93 -9.16
C LEU A 52 2.38 -11.09 -8.34
N GLN A 53 2.24 -11.05 -7.02
CA GLN A 53 2.67 -12.14 -6.14
C GLN A 53 1.96 -13.43 -6.54
N ARG A 54 0.64 -13.39 -6.72
CA ARG A 54 -0.16 -14.55 -7.15
C ARG A 54 0.30 -15.08 -8.50
N ILE A 55 0.54 -14.21 -9.48
CA ILE A 55 1.07 -14.57 -10.81
C ILE A 55 2.39 -15.34 -10.65
N VAL A 56 3.37 -14.75 -9.94
CA VAL A 56 4.72 -15.30 -9.85
C VAL A 56 4.77 -16.60 -9.05
N PHE A 57 4.01 -16.71 -7.95
CA PHE A 57 4.12 -17.84 -7.04
C PHE A 57 3.12 -18.96 -7.28
N ALA A 58 2.04 -18.73 -8.06
CA ALA A 58 1.08 -19.78 -8.40
C ALA A 58 1.30 -20.38 -9.80
N THR A 59 2.10 -19.74 -10.66
CA THR A 59 2.35 -20.25 -12.02
C THR A 59 3.36 -21.39 -12.06
N THR A 60 3.14 -22.33 -12.98
CA THR A 60 4.13 -23.35 -13.36
C THR A 60 5.05 -22.89 -14.49
N ALA A 61 4.84 -21.69 -15.04
CA ALA A 61 5.77 -21.12 -16.02
C ALA A 61 7.17 -20.94 -15.40
N ASP A 62 8.18 -21.09 -16.23
CA ASP A 62 9.60 -20.88 -15.89
C ASP A 62 10.09 -19.48 -16.29
N ARG A 63 9.29 -18.71 -17.03
CA ARG A 63 9.62 -17.37 -17.51
C ARG A 63 8.39 -16.48 -17.66
N LEU A 64 8.57 -15.18 -17.43
CA LEU A 64 7.58 -14.14 -17.71
C LEU A 64 8.22 -12.96 -18.45
N ASP A 65 7.48 -12.38 -19.38
CA ASP A 65 7.88 -11.25 -20.20
C ASP A 65 7.03 -10.01 -19.89
N ILE A 66 7.67 -8.85 -19.72
CA ILE A 66 7.00 -7.54 -19.68
C ILE A 66 7.22 -6.83 -21.02
N ARG A 67 6.11 -6.39 -21.63
CA ARG A 67 6.10 -5.58 -22.86
C ARG A 67 5.21 -4.35 -22.67
N SER A 68 5.76 -3.26 -22.13
CA SER A 68 5.00 -2.02 -21.87
C SER A 68 5.73 -0.81 -22.45
N GLY A 69 5.11 -0.10 -23.40
CA GLY A 69 5.79 0.98 -24.14
C GLY A 69 7.08 0.48 -24.78
N ASP A 70 8.21 1.15 -24.49
CA ASP A 70 9.56 0.76 -24.92
C ASP A 70 10.20 -0.31 -24.02
N ARG A 71 9.60 -0.62 -22.87
CA ARG A 71 10.15 -1.61 -21.94
C ARG A 71 9.95 -3.02 -22.47
N ARG A 72 11.06 -3.75 -22.61
CA ARG A 72 11.10 -5.18 -22.91
C ARG A 72 11.98 -5.86 -21.88
N MET A 73 11.41 -6.77 -21.12
CA MET A 73 12.12 -7.53 -20.08
C MET A 73 11.63 -8.98 -20.11
N SER A 74 12.54 -9.92 -19.94
CA SER A 74 12.24 -11.34 -19.80
C SER A 74 12.90 -11.84 -18.52
N VAL A 75 12.12 -12.48 -17.64
CA VAL A 75 12.55 -12.86 -16.30
C VAL A 75 12.33 -14.35 -16.10
N GLU A 76 13.40 -15.09 -15.89
CA GLU A 76 13.33 -16.52 -15.50
C GLU A 76 12.90 -16.64 -14.04
N LEU A 77 11.89 -17.47 -13.76
CA LEU A 77 11.29 -17.66 -12.43
C LEU A 77 11.94 -18.77 -11.60
N GLY A 78 12.69 -19.69 -12.21
CA GLY A 78 13.20 -20.87 -11.51
C GLY A 78 12.09 -21.80 -10.99
N SER A 79 12.40 -22.63 -9.98
CA SER A 79 11.50 -23.68 -9.48
C SER A 79 10.16 -23.13 -8.93
N PRO A 80 9.01 -23.78 -9.21
CA PRO A 80 7.71 -23.42 -8.65
C PRO A 80 7.52 -23.89 -7.19
N VAL A 81 8.40 -24.76 -6.67
CA VAL A 81 8.29 -25.33 -5.32
C VAL A 81 8.97 -24.42 -4.28
N GLY A 82 8.28 -24.16 -3.16
CA GLY A 82 8.87 -23.46 -2.00
C GLY A 82 9.07 -21.95 -2.17
N GLY A 83 8.44 -21.32 -3.17
CA GLY A 83 8.71 -19.94 -3.55
C GLY A 83 8.05 -18.86 -2.68
N GLY A 84 6.76 -18.99 -2.38
CA GLY A 84 5.96 -17.84 -1.92
C GLY A 84 5.38 -17.91 -0.51
N ALA A 85 5.01 -19.09 0.00
CA ALA A 85 4.19 -19.21 1.21
C ALA A 85 4.90 -18.79 2.51
N GLU A 86 6.24 -18.82 2.54
CA GLU A 86 7.06 -18.54 3.73
C GLU A 86 7.89 -17.25 3.61
N TRP A 87 7.82 -16.56 2.47
CA TRP A 87 8.63 -15.38 2.23
C TRP A 87 7.96 -14.12 2.76
N LEU A 88 8.51 -13.57 3.84
CA LEU A 88 8.01 -12.37 4.48
C LEU A 88 8.42 -11.11 3.71
N SER A 89 7.46 -10.20 3.54
CA SER A 89 7.71 -8.88 2.97
C SER A 89 8.81 -8.14 3.75
N GLY A 90 9.86 -7.73 3.05
CA GLY A 90 11.03 -7.05 3.63
C GLY A 90 12.19 -7.96 4.04
N SER A 91 12.11 -9.27 3.80
CA SER A 91 13.25 -10.19 3.85
C SER A 91 13.95 -10.26 2.49
N ALA A 92 15.27 -10.49 2.48
CA ALA A 92 15.99 -10.72 1.23
C ALA A 92 15.45 -11.97 0.50
N PRO A 93 15.39 -11.97 -0.85
CA PRO A 93 15.09 -13.18 -1.62
C PRO A 93 16.08 -14.30 -1.28
N GLY A 94 15.56 -15.51 -1.05
CA GLY A 94 16.34 -16.73 -0.79
C GLY A 94 16.35 -17.72 -1.96
N ASN A 95 15.61 -17.45 -3.03
CA ASN A 95 15.63 -18.27 -4.25
C ASN A 95 15.31 -17.44 -5.51
N ARG A 96 15.55 -18.04 -6.68
CA ARG A 96 15.35 -17.41 -7.99
C ARG A 96 13.94 -16.86 -8.20
N ARG A 97 12.90 -17.53 -7.69
CA ARG A 97 11.51 -17.09 -7.87
C ARG A 97 11.19 -15.83 -7.08
N GLN A 98 11.74 -15.72 -5.88
CA GLN A 98 11.64 -14.51 -5.05
C GLN A 98 12.44 -13.34 -5.66
N GLU A 99 13.62 -13.61 -6.23
CA GLU A 99 14.39 -12.60 -6.99
C GLU A 99 13.61 -12.11 -8.21
N ALA A 100 13.04 -13.04 -8.98
CA ALA A 100 12.22 -12.74 -10.14
C ALA A 100 10.98 -11.92 -9.78
N TYR A 101 10.32 -12.21 -8.65
CA TYR A 101 9.25 -11.36 -8.13
C TYR A 101 9.75 -9.93 -7.89
N MET A 102 10.93 -9.76 -7.26
CA MET A 102 11.47 -8.42 -7.00
C MET A 102 11.84 -7.68 -8.30
N GLU A 103 12.36 -8.37 -9.30
CA GLU A 103 12.63 -7.80 -10.63
C GLU A 103 11.34 -7.32 -11.31
N LEU A 104 10.32 -8.18 -11.35
CA LEU A 104 9.01 -7.85 -11.92
C LEU A 104 8.32 -6.74 -11.12
N TRP A 105 8.39 -6.78 -9.79
CA TRP A 105 7.78 -5.78 -8.90
C TRP A 105 8.37 -4.39 -9.13
N ARG A 106 9.71 -4.29 -9.22
CA ARG A 106 10.38 -3.01 -9.56
C ARG A 106 9.97 -2.53 -10.94
N ALA A 107 9.86 -3.45 -11.89
CA ALA A 107 9.46 -3.10 -13.24
C ALA A 107 8.03 -2.54 -13.28
N VAL A 108 7.06 -3.25 -12.68
CA VAL A 108 5.65 -2.85 -12.64
C VAL A 108 5.44 -1.58 -11.81
N ARG A 109 6.09 -1.44 -10.64
CA ARG A 109 6.00 -0.22 -9.80
C ARG A 109 6.35 1.05 -10.59
N SER A 110 7.30 0.96 -11.52
CA SER A 110 7.74 2.11 -12.32
C SER A 110 6.83 2.47 -13.50
N LEU A 111 5.81 1.66 -13.80
CA LEU A 111 4.85 1.92 -14.89
C LEU A 111 3.73 2.87 -14.43
N GLU A 112 3.12 3.56 -15.40
CA GLU A 112 1.88 4.31 -15.17
C GLU A 112 0.71 3.37 -14.85
N PRO A 113 -0.34 3.81 -14.13
CA PRO A 113 -1.42 2.93 -13.66
C PRO A 113 -2.13 2.13 -14.78
N ALA A 114 -2.34 2.75 -15.95
CA ALA A 114 -2.93 2.08 -17.11
C ALA A 114 -2.01 0.95 -17.63
N ASP A 115 -0.71 1.23 -17.70
CA ASP A 115 0.32 0.29 -18.14
C ASP A 115 0.53 -0.85 -17.13
N GLN A 116 0.42 -0.57 -15.82
CA GLN A 116 0.41 -1.60 -14.77
C GLN A 116 -0.75 -2.57 -14.99
N THR A 117 -1.95 -2.03 -15.24
CA THR A 117 -3.15 -2.85 -15.47
C THR A 117 -3.00 -3.74 -16.70
N ALA A 118 -2.52 -3.18 -17.81
CA ALA A 118 -2.28 -3.92 -19.05
C ALA A 118 -1.18 -4.99 -18.86
N THR A 119 -0.06 -4.61 -18.24
CA THR A 119 1.07 -5.52 -17.97
C THR A 119 0.64 -6.70 -17.09
N LEU A 120 -0.14 -6.46 -16.03
CA LEU A 120 -0.65 -7.55 -15.19
C LEU A 120 -1.61 -8.46 -15.94
N ALA A 121 -2.43 -7.93 -16.86
CA ALA A 121 -3.29 -8.76 -17.70
C ALA A 121 -2.46 -9.68 -18.61
N GLU A 122 -1.39 -9.17 -19.22
CA GLU A 122 -0.48 -9.98 -20.04
C GLU A 122 0.28 -11.02 -19.21
N LEU A 123 0.79 -10.65 -18.04
CA LEU A 123 1.49 -11.57 -17.14
C LEU A 123 0.56 -12.68 -16.65
N ARG A 124 -0.71 -12.38 -16.32
CA ARG A 124 -1.72 -13.41 -16.00
C ARG A 124 -1.93 -14.38 -17.16
N ALA A 125 -2.03 -13.87 -18.39
CA ALA A 125 -2.21 -14.70 -19.58
C ALA A 125 -1.00 -15.63 -19.82
N GLN A 126 0.22 -15.10 -19.70
CA GLN A 126 1.45 -15.90 -19.79
C GLN A 126 1.55 -16.96 -18.69
N ALA A 127 1.14 -16.60 -17.47
CA ALA A 127 1.21 -17.45 -16.30
C ALA A 127 0.10 -18.51 -16.22
N GLY A 128 -0.94 -18.42 -17.06
CA GLY A 128 -2.13 -19.28 -16.97
C GLY A 128 -2.97 -19.02 -15.72
N ILE A 129 -2.94 -17.80 -15.19
CA ILE A 129 -3.59 -17.41 -13.93
C ILE A 129 -4.88 -16.64 -14.20
N ALA A 130 -5.99 -17.05 -13.59
CA ALA A 130 -7.28 -16.38 -13.73
C ALA A 130 -7.28 -14.96 -13.12
N SER A 131 -8.16 -14.08 -13.61
CA SER A 131 -8.29 -12.69 -13.13
C SER A 131 -9.13 -12.53 -11.85
N ALA A 132 -9.52 -13.61 -11.18
CA ALA A 132 -10.36 -13.53 -9.99
C ALA A 132 -9.54 -13.14 -8.74
N PRO A 133 -9.97 -12.14 -7.95
CA PRO A 133 -9.30 -11.75 -6.72
C PRO A 133 -9.42 -12.84 -5.65
N ARG A 134 -8.38 -13.05 -4.84
CA ARG A 134 -8.43 -13.89 -3.65
C ARG A 134 -9.20 -13.15 -2.56
N GLY A 135 -10.19 -13.81 -1.97
CA GLY A 135 -10.96 -13.24 -0.85
C GLY A 135 -10.09 -12.82 0.35
N SER A 136 -8.90 -13.41 0.51
CA SER A 136 -7.94 -13.05 1.55
C SER A 136 -7.13 -11.77 1.30
N HIS A 137 -7.10 -11.25 0.07
CA HIS A 137 -6.27 -10.09 -0.34
C HIS A 137 -7.12 -8.96 -0.93
N ARG A 138 -8.45 -9.03 -0.77
CA ARG A 138 -9.33 -7.99 -1.28
C ARG A 138 -9.23 -6.71 -0.44
N PRO A 139 -9.50 -5.55 -1.04
CA PRO A 139 -9.77 -4.33 -0.30
C PRO A 139 -11.07 -4.46 0.52
N MET A 140 -11.27 -3.53 1.44
CA MET A 140 -12.57 -3.34 2.10
C MET A 140 -13.67 -3.06 1.06
N THR A 141 -14.84 -3.62 1.30
CA THR A 141 -16.06 -3.29 0.56
C THR A 141 -16.62 -1.94 1.01
N MET A 142 -17.52 -1.36 0.20
CA MET A 142 -18.23 -0.13 0.60
C MET A 142 -19.11 -0.31 1.83
N ALA A 143 -19.67 -1.49 2.04
CA ALA A 143 -20.44 -1.79 3.25
C ALA A 143 -19.54 -1.80 4.50
N GLU A 144 -18.34 -2.37 4.41
CA GLU A 144 -17.35 -2.37 5.50
C GLU A 144 -16.86 -0.95 5.80
N LEU A 145 -16.49 -0.17 4.78
CA LEU A 145 -16.09 1.23 4.96
C LEU A 145 -17.18 2.07 5.62
N LYS A 146 -18.44 1.94 5.17
CA LYS A 146 -19.58 2.65 5.76
C LYS A 146 -19.87 2.23 7.20
N THR A 147 -19.52 0.99 7.55
CA THR A 147 -19.62 0.52 8.94
C THR A 147 -18.53 1.17 9.78
N LEU A 148 -17.28 1.13 9.31
CA LEU A 148 -16.15 1.71 10.02
C LEU A 148 -16.19 3.24 10.12
N SER A 149 -16.83 3.95 9.18
CA SER A 149 -17.00 5.41 9.27
C SER A 149 -17.86 5.88 10.44
N ARG A 150 -18.56 4.95 11.10
CA ARG A 150 -19.32 5.19 12.33
C ARG A 150 -18.54 4.84 13.59
N SER A 151 -17.34 4.27 13.47
CA SER A 151 -16.52 3.91 14.61
C SER A 151 -16.06 5.15 15.36
N ALA A 152 -16.00 5.05 16.69
CA ALA A 152 -15.48 6.13 17.53
C ALA A 152 -13.94 6.19 17.57
N VAL A 153 -13.26 5.16 17.07
CA VAL A 153 -11.79 5.02 17.15
C VAL A 153 -11.11 4.96 15.79
N ILE A 154 -11.86 4.76 14.70
CA ILE A 154 -11.29 4.70 13.35
C ILE A 154 -11.47 6.04 12.65
N ASP A 155 -10.36 6.58 12.16
CA ASP A 155 -10.33 7.69 11.22
C ASP A 155 -9.79 7.24 9.86
N PHE A 156 -10.00 8.04 8.82
CA PHE A 156 -9.59 7.75 7.46
C PHE A 156 -8.74 8.88 6.89
N GLY A 157 -7.65 8.50 6.24
CA GLY A 157 -6.78 9.39 5.45
C GLY A 157 -6.71 8.97 3.99
N CYS A 158 -6.04 9.77 3.17
CA CYS A 158 -5.85 9.48 1.74
C CYS A 158 -4.49 8.81 1.48
N HIS A 159 -4.48 7.82 0.57
CA HIS A 159 -3.28 7.12 0.10
C HIS A 159 -3.22 7.08 -1.43
N THR A 160 -3.51 8.23 -2.06
CA THR A 160 -3.68 8.43 -3.52
C THR A 160 -4.84 7.65 -4.14
N ALA A 161 -5.08 7.84 -5.44
CA ALA A 161 -6.11 7.10 -6.15
C ALA A 161 -5.64 5.68 -6.48
N THR A 162 -4.45 5.51 -7.07
CA THR A 162 -4.00 4.21 -7.60
C THR A 162 -2.69 3.70 -7.02
N HIS A 163 -2.16 4.33 -5.96
CA HIS A 163 -0.90 3.94 -5.30
C HIS A 163 0.36 3.96 -6.22
N PRO A 164 0.61 5.03 -7.01
CA PRO A 164 1.87 5.14 -7.75
C PRO A 164 3.01 5.62 -6.85
N ALA A 165 4.25 5.30 -7.23
CA ALA A 165 5.44 5.94 -6.66
C ALA A 165 5.50 7.39 -7.14
N LEU A 166 5.01 8.34 -6.32
CA LEU A 166 4.75 9.72 -6.72
C LEU A 166 5.98 10.43 -7.27
N THR A 167 7.15 10.27 -6.64
CA THR A 167 8.41 10.90 -7.04
C THR A 167 8.93 10.44 -8.40
N GLU A 168 8.41 9.33 -8.93
CA GLU A 168 8.73 8.83 -10.27
C GLU A 168 7.71 9.29 -11.34
N ARG A 169 6.70 10.08 -10.94
CA ARG A 169 5.67 10.59 -11.84
C ARG A 169 5.88 12.06 -12.15
N SER A 170 5.38 12.49 -13.31
CA SER A 170 5.28 13.92 -13.64
C SER A 170 4.40 14.66 -12.61
N GLU A 171 4.65 15.95 -12.42
CA GLU A 171 3.86 16.78 -11.49
C GLU A 171 2.36 16.71 -11.76
N ALA A 172 1.95 16.71 -13.05
CA ALA A 172 0.55 16.62 -13.44
C ALA A 172 -0.11 15.31 -12.99
N VAL A 173 0.62 14.19 -13.08
CA VAL A 173 0.14 12.89 -12.60
C VAL A 173 0.09 12.87 -11.07
N GLN A 174 1.12 13.36 -10.40
CA GLN A 174 1.13 13.45 -8.92
C GLN A 174 -0.07 14.24 -8.40
N ARG A 175 -0.33 15.43 -8.98
CA ARG A 175 -1.47 16.28 -8.62
C ARG A 175 -2.80 15.54 -8.80
N THR A 176 -2.98 14.92 -9.97
CA THR A 176 -4.18 14.15 -10.30
C THR A 176 -4.42 13.03 -9.29
N GLU A 177 -3.40 12.25 -8.97
CA GLU A 177 -3.47 11.14 -8.01
C GLU A 177 -3.83 11.58 -6.60
N ILE A 178 -3.25 12.69 -6.14
CA ILE A 178 -3.50 13.25 -4.82
C ILE A 178 -4.93 13.81 -4.74
N GLU A 179 -5.34 14.63 -5.72
CA GLU A 179 -6.65 15.31 -5.73
C GLU A 179 -7.80 14.31 -5.95
N GLN A 180 -7.68 13.40 -6.92
CA GLN A 180 -8.69 12.37 -7.16
C GLN A 180 -8.78 11.37 -6.01
N GLY A 181 -7.65 10.98 -5.42
CA GLY A 181 -7.63 10.14 -4.22
C GLY A 181 -8.37 10.80 -3.06
N ARG A 182 -8.14 12.10 -2.85
CA ARG A 182 -8.79 12.90 -1.81
C ARG A 182 -10.31 13.00 -2.02
N GLN A 183 -10.75 13.32 -3.24
CA GLN A 183 -12.17 13.42 -3.57
C GLN A 183 -12.87 12.06 -3.46
N ALA A 184 -12.27 11.01 -4.01
CA ALA A 184 -12.85 9.67 -3.91
C ALA A 184 -12.93 9.18 -2.45
N CYS A 185 -11.96 9.55 -1.59
CA CYS A 185 -12.07 9.27 -0.17
C CYS A 185 -13.30 9.95 0.43
N GLU A 186 -13.52 11.25 0.15
CA GLU A 186 -14.70 11.99 0.61
C GLU A 186 -15.99 11.30 0.17
N ASP A 187 -16.09 10.89 -1.10
CA ASP A 187 -17.27 10.20 -1.63
C ASP A 187 -17.54 8.88 -0.90
N MET A 188 -16.49 8.16 -0.48
CA MET A 188 -16.58 6.88 0.23
C MET A 188 -16.99 7.02 1.70
N ILE A 189 -16.41 8.01 2.40
CA ILE A 189 -16.52 8.12 3.87
C ILE A 189 -17.46 9.26 4.32
N GLY A 190 -17.89 10.13 3.40
CA GLY A 190 -18.79 11.24 3.63
C GLY A 190 -18.15 12.48 4.28
N ARG A 191 -16.81 12.54 4.35
CA ARG A 191 -16.05 13.69 4.84
C ARG A 191 -14.70 13.80 4.16
N MET A 192 -14.25 15.02 3.91
CA MET A 192 -12.94 15.27 3.31
C MET A 192 -11.81 14.80 4.24
N PRO A 193 -10.90 13.89 3.79
CA PRO A 193 -9.75 13.51 4.61
C PRO A 193 -8.78 14.68 4.76
N THR A 194 -8.19 14.79 5.95
CA THR A 194 -7.20 15.83 6.31
C THR A 194 -5.79 15.28 6.45
N THR A 195 -5.62 13.97 6.46
CA THR A 195 -4.33 13.29 6.58
C THR A 195 -4.01 12.49 5.32
N PHE A 196 -2.71 12.37 5.04
CA PHE A 196 -2.18 11.67 3.86
C PHE A 196 -1.09 10.66 4.27
N ALA A 197 -0.88 9.62 3.48
CA ALA A 197 0.33 8.80 3.55
C ALA A 197 0.92 8.70 2.14
N TYR A 198 2.24 8.82 2.01
CA TYR A 198 2.92 8.68 0.72
C TYR A 198 3.03 7.19 0.36
N PRO A 199 2.55 6.75 -0.82
CA PRO A 199 2.79 5.39 -1.30
C PRO A 199 4.26 5.02 -1.22
N PHE A 200 4.57 3.85 -0.66
CA PHE A 200 5.94 3.38 -0.39
C PHE A 200 6.80 4.28 0.53
N GLY A 201 6.23 5.37 1.08
CA GLY A 201 6.96 6.42 1.79
C GLY A 201 7.71 7.39 0.87
N ASP A 202 7.60 7.24 -0.44
CA ASP A 202 8.35 8.03 -1.41
C ASP A 202 7.85 9.48 -1.46
N HIS A 203 8.74 10.41 -1.13
CA HIS A 203 8.44 11.83 -1.13
C HIS A 203 9.69 12.64 -1.45
N ASP A 204 9.49 13.82 -2.02
CA ASP A 204 10.50 14.85 -2.21
C ASP A 204 9.86 16.24 -1.94
N PRO A 205 10.64 17.33 -1.91
CA PRO A 205 10.09 18.67 -1.67
C PRO A 205 8.98 19.10 -2.64
N ALA A 206 9.01 18.63 -3.89
CA ALA A 206 7.98 18.94 -4.87
C ALA A 206 6.69 18.17 -4.57
N THR A 207 6.77 16.87 -4.27
CA THR A 207 5.63 16.05 -3.86
C THR A 207 5.00 16.58 -2.57
N VAL A 208 5.81 16.97 -1.57
CA VAL A 208 5.32 17.58 -0.32
C VAL A 208 4.56 18.89 -0.59
N ALA A 209 5.05 19.72 -1.53
CA ALA A 209 4.36 20.94 -1.92
C ALA A 209 3.01 20.67 -2.59
N LEU A 210 2.89 19.61 -3.38
CA LEU A 210 1.62 19.18 -3.97
C LEU A 210 0.63 18.70 -2.92
N VAL A 211 1.07 17.89 -1.95
CA VAL A 211 0.23 17.46 -0.81
C VAL A 211 -0.24 18.66 0.01
N ARG A 212 0.63 19.65 0.23
CA ARG A 212 0.27 20.91 0.89
C ARG A 212 -0.78 21.68 0.10
N ALA A 213 -0.57 21.86 -1.20
CA ALA A 213 -1.50 22.58 -2.09
C ALA A 213 -2.86 21.88 -2.19
N ALA A 214 -2.87 20.55 -2.12
CA ALA A 214 -4.08 19.74 -2.06
C ALA A 214 -4.82 19.85 -0.70
N GLY A 215 -4.29 20.59 0.28
CA GLY A 215 -5.00 20.95 1.51
C GLY A 215 -4.94 19.91 2.65
N PHE A 216 -3.96 19.00 2.62
CA PHE A 216 -3.72 18.09 3.74
C PHE A 216 -3.06 18.81 4.91
N ALA A 217 -3.48 18.47 6.13
CA ALA A 217 -2.98 19.04 7.37
C ALA A 217 -1.75 18.29 7.92
N ALA A 218 -1.65 16.99 7.64
CA ALA A 218 -0.52 16.15 8.01
C ALA A 218 -0.31 15.04 6.97
N ALA A 219 0.92 14.56 6.83
CA ALA A 219 1.23 13.44 5.97
C ALA A 219 2.33 12.53 6.55
N CYS A 220 2.23 11.23 6.32
CA CYS A 220 3.13 10.22 6.89
C CYS A 220 4.04 9.58 5.83
N THR A 221 5.31 9.39 6.17
CA THR A 221 6.32 8.65 5.38
C THR A 221 6.50 7.23 5.95
N THR A 222 7.53 6.51 5.52
CA THR A 222 7.96 5.23 6.11
C THR A 222 9.34 5.31 6.76
N ASP A 223 9.83 6.52 7.06
CA ASP A 223 11.12 6.71 7.70
C ASP A 223 11.07 6.21 9.15
N PRO A 224 11.95 5.28 9.57
CA PRO A 224 11.85 4.60 10.86
C PRO A 224 12.38 5.48 12.00
N ALA A 225 11.64 6.53 12.35
CA ALA A 225 11.99 7.47 13.43
C ALA A 225 10.77 7.85 14.29
N ALA A 226 11.03 8.35 15.51
CA ALA A 226 10.00 8.96 16.35
C ALA A 226 9.56 10.33 15.82
N VAL A 227 8.28 10.63 15.96
CA VAL A 227 7.77 11.99 15.71
C VAL A 227 8.25 12.93 16.83
N THR A 228 8.88 14.04 16.45
CA THR A 228 9.30 15.10 17.36
C THR A 228 8.69 16.44 16.95
N ALA A 229 8.78 17.46 17.80
CA ALA A 229 8.30 18.81 17.47
C ALA A 229 9.04 19.47 16.28
N GLY A 230 10.20 18.94 15.88
CA GLY A 230 10.96 19.43 14.74
C GLY A 230 10.66 18.72 13.40
N CYS A 231 9.82 17.67 13.41
CA CYS A 231 9.42 17.00 12.17
C CYS A 231 8.56 17.93 11.30
N ASP A 232 8.70 17.83 9.98
CA ASP A 232 7.72 18.43 9.07
C ASP A 232 6.39 17.68 9.24
N VAL A 233 5.31 18.42 9.52
CA VAL A 233 3.96 17.85 9.69
C VAL A 233 3.47 17.15 8.42
N LEU A 234 4.00 17.51 7.25
CA LEU A 234 3.73 16.84 5.98
C LEU A 234 4.77 15.76 5.62
N ALA A 235 5.65 15.37 6.54
CA ALA A 235 6.56 14.26 6.38
C ALA A 235 6.83 13.58 7.74
N LEU A 236 5.76 13.17 8.43
CA LEU A 236 5.84 12.51 9.73
C LEU A 236 6.44 11.10 9.56
N PRO A 237 7.52 10.76 10.28
CA PRO A 237 8.13 9.44 10.22
C PRO A 237 7.22 8.37 10.84
N ARG A 238 7.39 7.12 10.40
CA ARG A 238 6.65 5.96 10.93
C ARG A 238 7.54 4.73 11.03
N LEU A 239 7.30 3.94 12.07
CA LEU A 239 7.87 2.60 12.19
C LEU A 239 6.96 1.59 11.48
N GLN A 240 7.45 0.95 10.43
CA GLN A 240 6.74 -0.17 9.81
C GLN A 240 6.77 -1.40 10.74
N VAL A 241 5.61 -1.84 11.20
CA VAL A 241 5.45 -3.06 11.98
C VAL A 241 5.37 -4.26 11.04
N LYS A 242 6.31 -5.19 11.17
CA LYS A 242 6.32 -6.46 10.41
C LYS A 242 5.72 -7.58 11.26
N ASP A 243 5.85 -8.83 10.81
CA ASP A 243 5.45 -10.02 11.58
C ASP A 243 6.37 -10.22 12.79
N TRP A 244 6.11 -9.45 13.84
CA TRP A 244 6.91 -9.34 15.06
C TRP A 244 6.11 -9.83 16.27
N SER A 245 6.81 -10.48 17.20
CA SER A 245 6.25 -10.70 18.53
C SER A 245 6.06 -9.37 19.27
N ALA A 246 5.16 -9.36 20.26
CA ALA A 246 4.94 -8.20 21.13
C ALA A 246 6.25 -7.72 21.80
N ASP A 247 7.11 -8.64 22.23
CA ASP A 247 8.41 -8.31 22.82
C ASP A 247 9.34 -7.63 21.82
N ARG A 248 9.33 -8.07 20.56
CA ARG A 248 10.11 -7.42 19.51
C ARG A 248 9.58 -6.01 19.25
N LEU A 249 8.27 -5.85 19.04
CA LEU A 249 7.65 -4.54 18.86
C LEU A 249 8.00 -3.58 20.02
N ALA A 250 7.91 -4.04 21.26
CA ALA A 250 8.24 -3.23 22.43
C ALA A 250 9.73 -2.85 22.51
N ARG A 251 10.64 -3.66 21.94
CA ARG A 251 12.06 -3.28 21.81
C ARG A 251 12.25 -2.22 20.73
N GLU A 252 11.65 -2.40 19.56
CA GLU A 252 11.74 -1.43 18.45
C GLU A 252 11.19 -0.06 18.88
N LEU A 253 10.02 -0.01 19.54
CA LEU A 253 9.44 1.23 20.06
C LEU A 253 10.28 1.93 21.14
N ARG A 254 11.12 1.18 21.88
CA ARG A 254 12.03 1.76 22.89
C ARG A 254 13.36 2.23 22.30
N ALA A 255 13.69 1.79 21.09
CA ALA A 255 14.89 2.18 20.39
C ALA A 255 14.72 3.47 19.58
N LEU A 256 13.47 3.90 19.34
CA LEU A 256 13.10 5.21 18.78
C LEU A 256 13.26 6.32 19.83
#